data_AF-A0AAV0GM30-F1
#
_entry.id   AF-A0AAV0GM30-F1
#
_cell.length_a   1.000
_cell.length_b   1.000
_cell.length_c   1.000
_cell.angle_alpha   90.00
_cell.angle_beta   90.00
_cell.angle_gamma   90.00
#
_symmetry.space_group_name_H-M   'P 1'
#
loop_
_entity.id
_entity.type
_entity.pdbx_description
1 polymer ?
#
loop_
_entity_poly.entity_id
_entity_poly.type
_entity_poly.pdbx_seq_one_letter_code
_entity_poly.pdbx_strand_id
1 'polypeptide(L)'
;RQPANTKLSSNKTVRRVRVRGGNVKWRALRLDTGNFSWGSEAVTRKTRLLDVVYNASNNELVRTQTLVKWYLQHYGVDIGRKKKNPAAAAAAKKEGEFGGGRLLACISSRPGQCGRADGYV
;
A
#
# COMPACT_ATOMS: atom_id res chain seq x y z
N ARG A 1 -17.50 14.34 2.74
CA ARG A 1 -16.26 15.11 2.46
C ARG A 1 -15.62 14.54 1.21
N GLN A 2 -15.10 15.38 0.31
CA GLN A 2 -14.43 14.92 -0.91
C GLN A 2 -13.29 13.92 -0.61
N PRO A 3 -13.05 12.92 -1.48
CA PRO A 3 -11.95 11.97 -1.32
C PRO A 3 -10.59 12.67 -1.41
N ALA A 4 -9.54 12.00 -0.97
CA ALA A 4 -8.19 12.56 -0.95
C ALA A 4 -7.45 12.40 -2.28
N ASN A 5 -7.76 11.33 -3.05
CA ASN A 5 -7.10 10.96 -4.30
C ASN A 5 -5.56 11.05 -4.21
N THR A 6 -5.00 10.43 -3.16
CA THR A 6 -3.57 10.46 -2.85
C THR A 6 -2.75 10.00 -4.04
N LYS A 7 -1.83 10.83 -4.53
CA LYS A 7 -0.97 10.54 -5.67
C LYS A 7 0.43 10.12 -5.24
N LEU A 8 1.08 9.33 -6.10
CA LEU A 8 2.50 9.07 -6.00
C LEU A 8 3.28 10.33 -6.40
N SER A 9 4.07 10.88 -5.48
CA SER A 9 4.94 12.03 -5.76
C SER A 9 5.93 12.24 -4.60
N SER A 10 7.18 12.55 -4.94
CA SER A 10 8.23 12.95 -3.98
C SER A 10 7.89 14.21 -3.19
N ASN A 11 7.04 15.09 -3.73
CA ASN A 11 6.56 16.29 -3.04
C ASN A 11 5.48 15.93 -2.02
N LYS A 12 5.90 15.30 -0.92
CA LYS A 12 5.04 14.82 0.15
C LYS A 12 4.14 15.94 0.67
N THR A 13 2.83 15.73 0.55
CA THR A 13 1.83 16.70 1.00
C THR A 13 0.77 15.98 1.84
N VAL A 14 0.68 16.34 3.12
CA VAL A 14 -0.34 15.81 4.04
C VAL A 14 -1.02 16.98 4.73
N ARG A 15 -2.35 17.06 4.63
CA ARG A 15 -3.16 18.10 5.26
C ARG A 15 -3.80 17.59 6.54
N ARG A 16 -3.75 18.41 7.59
CA ARG A 16 -4.48 18.18 8.82
C ARG A 16 -5.95 18.56 8.62
N VAL A 17 -6.88 17.67 8.97
CA VAL A 17 -8.32 17.92 8.84
C VAL A 17 -9.01 17.71 10.18
N ARG A 18 -9.54 18.79 10.77
CA ARG A 18 -10.35 18.72 11.99
C ARG A 18 -11.62 17.90 11.74
N VAL A 19 -11.98 17.04 12.69
CA VAL A 19 -13.24 16.27 12.67
C VAL A 19 -14.06 16.59 13.92
N ARG A 20 -15.26 15.98 14.02
CA ARG A 20 -16.14 16.11 15.18
C ARG A 20 -15.43 15.62 16.45
N GLY A 21 -15.68 16.28 17.58
CA GLY A 21 -15.14 15.90 18.88
C GLY A 21 -13.66 16.25 19.07
N GLY A 22 -13.15 17.30 18.42
CA GLY A 22 -11.76 17.77 18.59
C GLY A 22 -10.68 16.90 17.92
N ASN A 23 -11.04 15.71 17.45
CA ASN A 23 -10.13 14.80 16.76
C ASN A 23 -9.63 15.35 15.43
N VAL A 24 -8.57 14.73 14.91
CA VAL A 24 -7.89 15.12 13.68
C VAL A 24 -7.68 13.90 12.79
N LYS A 25 -7.86 14.09 11.49
CA LYS A 25 -7.45 13.13 10.45
C LYS A 25 -6.34 13.73 9.61
N TRP A 26 -5.43 12.88 9.15
CA TRP A 26 -4.34 13.26 8.27
C TRP A 26 -4.70 12.84 6.84
N ARG A 27 -4.95 13.83 6.00
CA ARG A 27 -5.29 13.62 4.60
C ARG A 27 -4.03 13.68 3.76
N ALA A 28 -3.49 12.53 3.36
CA ALA A 28 -2.43 12.51 2.36
C ALA A 28 -2.98 12.93 1.00
N LEU A 29 -2.25 13.81 0.32
CA LEU A 29 -2.50 14.18 -1.08
C LEU A 29 -1.39 13.66 -1.98
N ARG A 30 -0.14 13.65 -1.48
CA ARG A 30 1.05 13.18 -2.19
C ARG A 30 1.95 12.41 -1.24
N LEU A 31 2.38 11.21 -1.62
CA LEU A 31 3.30 10.35 -0.86
C LEU A 31 4.26 9.65 -1.83
N ASP A 32 5.47 9.36 -1.38
CA ASP A 32 6.50 8.62 -2.12
C ASP A 32 7.11 7.47 -1.32
N THR A 33 6.76 7.36 -0.04
CA THR A 33 7.33 6.39 0.89
C THR A 33 6.25 5.81 1.79
N GLY A 34 6.47 4.57 2.20
CA GLY A 34 5.57 3.81 3.06
C GLY A 34 6.33 2.82 3.93
N ASN A 35 5.73 2.40 5.03
CA ASN A 35 6.30 1.34 5.86
C ASN A 35 5.71 -0.02 5.47
N PHE A 36 6.56 -0.96 5.08
CA PHE A 36 6.13 -2.28 4.60
C PHE A 36 6.70 -3.39 5.47
N SER A 37 5.81 -4.27 5.93
CA SER A 37 6.19 -5.45 6.71
C SER A 37 6.35 -6.67 5.81
N TRP A 38 7.43 -7.40 6.00
CA TRP A 38 7.66 -8.70 5.39
C TRP A 38 7.45 -9.79 6.44
N GLY A 39 6.28 -10.42 6.39
CA GLY A 39 5.83 -11.35 7.44
C GLY A 39 6.71 -12.58 7.65
N SER A 40 7.33 -13.12 6.59
CA SER A 40 8.19 -14.31 6.71
C SER A 40 9.53 -14.04 7.36
N GLU A 41 10.03 -12.80 7.25
CA GLU A 41 11.31 -12.40 7.87
C GLU A 41 11.10 -11.66 9.19
N ALA A 42 9.84 -11.39 9.57
CA ALA A 42 9.47 -10.57 10.72
C ALA A 42 10.15 -9.18 10.71
N VAL A 43 10.45 -8.65 9.53
CA VAL A 43 11.10 -7.35 9.35
C VAL A 43 10.11 -6.35 8.77
N THR A 44 10.21 -5.10 9.23
CA THR A 44 9.45 -3.98 8.66
C THR A 44 10.42 -2.88 8.27
N ARG A 45 10.34 -2.39 7.03
CA ARG A 45 11.22 -1.34 6.53
C ARG A 45 10.44 -0.26 5.81
N LYS A 46 10.92 0.97 5.97
CA LYS A 46 10.46 2.10 5.15
C LYS A 46 11.07 1.98 3.76
N THR A 47 10.24 1.95 2.74
CA THR A 47 10.66 1.84 1.34
C THR A 47 10.01 2.93 0.50
N ARG A 48 10.59 3.16 -0.69
CA ARG A 48 10.02 4.06 -1.69
C ARG A 48 8.94 3.33 -2.48
N LEU A 49 7.86 4.03 -2.75
CA LEU A 49 6.81 3.60 -3.66
C LEU A 49 7.23 4.00 -5.07
N LEU A 50 7.18 3.04 -6.01
CA LEU A 50 7.62 3.25 -7.38
C LEU A 50 6.44 3.39 -8.35
N ASP A 51 5.47 2.50 -8.25
CA ASP A 51 4.31 2.50 -9.14
C ASP A 51 3.11 1.78 -8.51
N VAL A 52 1.91 2.06 -9.03
CA VAL A 52 0.67 1.35 -8.71
C VAL A 52 0.34 0.43 -9.87
N VAL A 53 0.59 -0.86 -9.71
CA VAL A 53 0.48 -1.84 -10.82
C VAL A 53 -0.91 -2.47 -10.91
N TYR A 54 -1.64 -2.58 -9.78
CA TYR A 54 -2.92 -3.28 -9.73
C TYR A 54 -3.88 -2.64 -8.73
N ASN A 55 -5.15 -2.58 -9.11
CA ASN A 55 -6.27 -2.20 -8.25
C ASN A 55 -7.49 -3.05 -8.60
N ALA A 56 -8.10 -3.72 -7.62
CA ALA A 56 -9.24 -4.59 -7.88
C ALA A 56 -10.54 -3.84 -8.25
N SER A 57 -10.70 -2.61 -7.78
CA SER A 57 -11.98 -1.88 -7.90
C SER A 57 -12.04 -1.00 -9.14
N ASN A 58 -10.93 -0.38 -9.55
CA ASN A 58 -10.93 0.53 -10.68
C ASN A 58 -9.53 0.70 -11.30
N ASN A 59 -9.41 0.42 -12.60
CA ASN A 59 -8.18 0.56 -13.37
C ASN A 59 -7.73 2.01 -13.56
N GLU A 60 -8.62 3.00 -13.46
CA GLU A 60 -8.24 4.42 -13.49
C GLU A 60 -7.30 4.79 -12.33
N LEU A 61 -7.38 4.06 -11.21
CA LEU A 61 -6.48 4.28 -10.07
C LEU A 61 -5.06 3.79 -10.35
N VAL A 62 -4.91 2.77 -11.20
CA VAL A 62 -3.62 2.30 -11.73
C VAL A 62 -3.07 3.34 -12.69
N ARG A 63 -3.85 3.73 -13.71
CA ARG A 63 -3.45 4.70 -14.75
C ARG A 63 -3.00 6.04 -14.18
N THR A 64 -3.64 6.46 -13.09
CA THR A 64 -3.37 7.76 -12.46
C THR A 64 -2.50 7.68 -11.20
N GLN A 65 -1.87 6.53 -10.94
CA GLN A 65 -0.98 6.27 -9.80
C GLN A 65 -1.57 6.71 -8.44
N THR A 66 -2.81 6.30 -8.18
CA THR A 66 -3.55 6.67 -6.96
C THR A 66 -3.37 5.63 -5.86
N LEU A 67 -2.95 6.06 -4.68
CA LEU A 67 -2.72 5.22 -3.51
C LEU A 67 -4.00 5.07 -2.68
N VAL A 68 -4.51 3.84 -2.62
CA VAL A 68 -5.73 3.46 -1.89
C VAL A 68 -5.50 2.17 -1.10
N LYS A 69 -6.28 1.96 -0.04
CA LYS A 69 -6.26 0.71 0.73
C LYS A 69 -6.62 -0.49 -0.16
N TRP A 70 -5.81 -1.54 -0.10
CA TRP A 70 -6.13 -2.86 -0.63
C TRP A 70 -7.28 -3.51 0.15
N TYR A 71 -8.31 -3.97 -0.55
CA TYR A 71 -9.49 -4.56 0.05
C TYR A 71 -9.37 -6.08 0.11
N LEU A 72 -8.80 -6.59 1.22
CA LEU A 72 -8.64 -8.02 1.46
C LEU A 72 -9.99 -8.77 1.66
N GLN A 73 -11.02 -8.08 2.14
CA GLN A 73 -12.23 -8.70 2.71
C GLN A 73 -13.26 -9.21 1.67
N HIS A 74 -13.13 -8.84 0.38
CA HIS A 74 -14.06 -9.30 -0.68
C HIS A 74 -13.46 -10.40 -1.55
N TYR A 75 -12.14 -10.41 -1.77
CA TYR A 75 -11.52 -11.31 -2.75
C TYR A 75 -10.92 -12.57 -2.13
N GLY A 76 -10.73 -12.63 -0.80
CA GLY A 76 -10.22 -13.82 -0.12
C GLY A 76 -8.80 -14.27 -0.56
N VAL A 77 -8.12 -13.46 -1.39
CA VAL A 77 -6.76 -13.73 -1.87
C VAL A 77 -5.79 -13.00 -0.94
N ASP A 78 -5.19 -13.78 -0.04
CA ASP A 78 -4.09 -13.36 0.80
C ASP A 78 -2.81 -13.18 -0.02
N ILE A 79 -2.52 -11.94 -0.41
CA ILE A 79 -1.16 -11.58 -0.83
C ILE A 79 -0.31 -11.63 0.45
N GLY A 80 0.59 -12.61 0.57
CA GLY A 80 1.58 -12.66 1.67
C GLY A 80 1.20 -13.41 2.96
N ARG A 81 -0.05 -13.82 3.20
CA ARG A 81 -0.37 -14.77 4.29
C ARG A 81 -0.36 -16.21 3.76
N LYS A 82 0.67 -16.97 4.11
CA LYS A 82 0.72 -18.42 3.80
C LYS A 82 -0.45 -19.12 4.51
N LYS A 83 -1.38 -19.68 3.74
CA LYS A 83 -2.11 -20.89 4.16
C LYS A 83 -1.05 -21.97 4.40
N LYS A 84 -1.20 -22.80 5.44
CA LYS A 84 -0.32 -23.98 5.65
C LYS A 84 -0.37 -24.82 4.36
N ASN A 85 0.72 -24.77 3.58
CA ASN A 85 0.92 -25.27 2.21
C ASN A 85 0.26 -24.42 1.10
N PRO A 86 0.99 -23.91 0.06
CA PRO A 86 2.26 -24.36 -0.52
C PRO A 86 3.39 -23.30 -0.54
N ALA A 87 4.58 -23.65 -0.03
CA ALA A 87 5.71 -22.71 0.12
C ALA A 87 6.60 -22.55 -1.15
N ALA A 88 6.54 -23.48 -2.11
CA ALA A 88 7.51 -23.55 -3.21
C ALA A 88 7.22 -22.57 -4.36
N ALA A 89 5.95 -22.38 -4.76
CA ALA A 89 5.60 -21.52 -5.90
C ALA A 89 5.71 -20.01 -5.60
N ALA A 90 5.52 -19.61 -4.34
CA ALA A 90 5.64 -18.21 -3.92
C ALA A 90 7.09 -17.75 -3.75
N ALA A 91 8.02 -18.67 -3.44
CA ALA A 91 9.44 -18.37 -3.36
C ALA A 91 10.05 -18.10 -4.75
N ALA A 92 9.73 -18.94 -5.74
CA ALA A 92 10.21 -18.78 -7.11
C ALA A 92 9.76 -17.46 -7.78
N LYS A 93 8.53 -16.98 -7.50
CA LYS A 93 8.09 -15.65 -7.97
C LYS A 93 8.82 -14.49 -7.29
N LYS A 94 9.13 -14.62 -5.99
CA LYS A 94 9.85 -13.58 -5.23
C LYS A 94 11.32 -13.48 -5.65
N GLU A 95 11.99 -14.60 -5.95
CA GLU A 95 13.40 -14.59 -6.39
C GLU A 95 13.61 -13.79 -7.69
N GLY A 96 12.67 -13.87 -8.64
CA GLY A 96 12.69 -13.02 -9.84
C GLY A 96 12.47 -11.52 -9.56
N GLU A 97 11.76 -11.18 -8.49
CA GLU A 97 11.54 -9.79 -8.07
C GLU A 97 12.80 -9.18 -7.41
N PHE A 98 13.55 -9.99 -6.65
CA PHE A 98 14.80 -9.54 -6.01
C PHE A 98 15.86 -9.10 -7.01
N GLY A 99 15.97 -9.77 -8.17
CA GLY A 99 16.88 -9.35 -9.25
C GLY A 99 16.52 -8.00 -9.88
N GLY A 100 15.24 -7.59 -9.80
CA GLY A 100 14.73 -6.33 -10.36
C GLY A 100 14.76 -5.15 -9.40
N GLY A 101 15.20 -5.33 -8.14
CA GLY A 101 15.26 -4.27 -7.14
C GLY A 101 13.90 -3.68 -6.73
N ARG A 102 12.80 -4.38 -7.04
CA ARG A 102 11.42 -3.96 -6.75
C ARG A 102 10.63 -5.15 -6.26
N LEU A 103 9.81 -4.94 -5.22
CA LEU A 103 8.93 -5.96 -4.66
C LEU A 103 7.47 -5.52 -4.81
N LEU A 104 6.60 -6.46 -5.14
CA LEU A 104 5.17 -6.21 -5.10
C LEU A 104 4.69 -6.16 -3.65
N ALA A 105 3.88 -5.16 -3.32
CA ALA A 105 3.36 -4.97 -1.98
C ALA A 105 1.93 -4.44 -2.01
N CYS A 106 1.16 -4.78 -0.99
CA CYS A 106 -0.22 -4.30 -0.81
C CYS A 106 -0.29 -3.22 0.27
N ILE A 107 -0.96 -2.11 -0.03
CA ILE A 107 -1.22 -1.05 0.95
C ILE A 107 -2.39 -1.48 1.85
N SER A 108 -2.15 -1.62 3.14
CA SER A 108 -3.18 -1.97 4.13
C SER A 108 -3.74 -0.74 4.86
N SER A 109 -3.00 0.37 4.86
CA SER A 109 -3.40 1.64 5.44
C SER A 109 -4.49 2.35 4.61
N ARG A 110 -5.08 3.41 5.16
CA ARG A 110 -6.07 4.28 4.47
C ARG A 110 -5.47 5.69 4.26
N PRO A 111 -4.70 5.94 3.18
CA PRO A 111 -3.90 7.16 3.03
C PRO A 111 -4.65 8.48 3.25
N GLY A 112 -5.90 8.58 2.78
CA GLY A 112 -6.74 9.77 2.95
C GLY A 112 -7.26 10.03 4.38
N GLN A 113 -7.05 9.09 5.31
CA GLN A 113 -7.49 9.17 6.71
C GLN A 113 -6.31 9.21 7.69
N CYS A 114 -5.31 8.36 7.47
CA CYS A 114 -4.13 8.24 8.34
C CYS A 114 -2.90 9.02 7.85
N GLY A 115 -2.89 9.49 6.60
CA GLY A 115 -1.77 10.24 6.05
C GLY A 115 -0.56 9.40 5.67
N ARG A 116 -0.71 8.06 5.63
CA ARG A 116 0.37 7.09 5.39
C ARG A 116 -0.06 6.04 4.38
N ALA A 117 0.90 5.50 3.63
CA ALA A 117 0.74 4.40 2.69
C ALA A 117 1.55 3.20 3.18
N ASP A 118 1.09 2.58 4.27
CA ASP A 118 1.76 1.44 4.91
C ASP A 118 1.10 0.14 4.46
N GLY A 119 1.87 -0.95 4.47
CA GLY A 119 1.46 -2.19 3.82
C GLY A 119 2.29 -3.41 4.20
N TYR A 120 2.14 -4.46 3.40
CA TYR A 120 2.90 -5.69 3.53
C TYR A 120 3.29 -6.23 2.15
N VAL A 121 4.38 -7.01 2.14
CA VAL A 121 4.88 -7.78 0.99
C VAL A 121 4.35 -9.21 1.03
#